data_AF-A0A938T6K8-F1
#
_entry.id   AF-A0A938T6K8-F1
#
_cell.length_a   1.000
_cell.length_b   1.000
_cell.length_c   1.000
_cell.angle_alpha   90.00
_cell.angle_beta   90.00
_cell.angle_gamma   90.00
#
_symmetry.space_group_name_H-M   'P 1'
#
loop_
_entity.id
_entity.type
_entity.pdbx_description
1 polymer ?
#
loop_
_entity_poly.entity_id
_entity_poly.type
_entity_poly.pdbx_seq_one_letter_code
_entity_poly.pdbx_strand_id
1 'polypeptide(L)'
;MLARLKEFIVVCVHGGQPMVEADLAAIRERIVASKPDYWEETEPGIFLAFFLIRRGGRTSSLKLTASVGSLKKPGTAFYNIGIAKSVGELVTERTWYGKIISCPFGDAVNKALKLAREAAQK
;
A
#
# COMPACT_ATOMS: atom_id res chain seq x y z
N MET A 1 20.32 1.61 -15.63
CA MET A 1 19.08 1.35 -14.85
C MET A 1 18.44 0.09 -15.44
N LEU A 2 18.09 -0.90 -14.62
CA LEU A 2 17.51 -2.16 -15.11
C LEU A 2 16.02 -2.18 -14.77
N ALA A 3 15.18 -1.78 -15.73
CA ALA A 3 13.74 -1.94 -15.62
C ALA A 3 13.38 -3.42 -15.74
N ARG A 4 12.55 -3.94 -14.84
CA ARG A 4 12.07 -5.34 -14.89
C ARG A 4 10.58 -5.42 -14.62
N LEU A 5 9.89 -6.16 -15.49
CA LEU A 5 8.50 -6.56 -15.28
C LEU A 5 8.43 -7.61 -14.17
N LYS A 6 7.63 -7.33 -13.14
CA LYS A 6 7.40 -8.21 -12.01
C LYS A 6 5.97 -8.08 -11.52
N GLU A 7 5.45 -9.18 -10.99
CA GLU A 7 4.12 -9.23 -10.41
C GLU A 7 4.16 -8.76 -8.94
N PHE A 8 3.23 -7.88 -8.58
CA PHE A 8 3.10 -7.32 -7.24
C PHE A 8 1.67 -7.44 -6.72
N ILE A 9 1.56 -7.53 -5.40
CA ILE A 9 0.36 -7.13 -4.69
C ILE A 9 0.56 -5.68 -4.25
N VAL A 10 -0.30 -4.79 -4.75
CA VAL A 10 -0.39 -3.40 -4.33
C VAL A 10 -1.47 -3.30 -3.27
N VAL A 11 -1.11 -2.81 -2.09
CA VAL A 11 -2.05 -2.48 -1.02
C VAL A 11 -2.13 -0.95 -0.95
N CYS A 12 -3.34 -0.42 -1.12
CA CYS A 12 -3.63 0.99 -0.94
C CYS A 12 -4.32 1.20 0.41
N VAL A 13 -3.84 2.18 1.17
CA VAL A 13 -4.49 2.70 2.38
C VAL A 13 -4.89 4.15 2.11
N HIS A 14 -6.18 4.45 2.25
CA HIS A 14 -6.75 5.76 1.93
C HIS A 14 -7.50 6.31 3.15
N GLY A 15 -7.06 7.45 3.70
CA GLY A 15 -7.83 8.19 4.69
C GLY A 15 -9.05 8.85 4.05
N GLY A 16 -10.27 8.45 4.43
CA GLY A 16 -11.50 9.05 3.90
C GLY A 16 -11.77 10.48 4.36
N GLN A 17 -10.95 11.01 5.26
CA GLN A 17 -11.01 12.36 5.81
C GLN A 17 -9.57 12.86 6.08
N PRO A 18 -9.35 14.18 6.19
CA PRO A 18 -8.06 14.71 6.60
C PRO A 18 -7.61 14.08 7.92
N MET A 19 -6.44 13.45 7.91
CA MET A 19 -5.85 12.81 9.07
C MET A 19 -4.80 13.73 9.68
N VAL A 20 -4.71 13.74 11.02
CA VAL A 20 -3.63 14.46 11.70
C VAL A 20 -2.32 13.67 11.58
N GLU A 21 -1.19 14.37 11.70
CA GLU A 21 0.14 13.79 11.50
C GLU A 21 0.42 12.57 12.41
N ALA A 22 -0.12 12.58 13.63
CA ALA A 22 0.01 11.43 14.55
C ALA A 22 -0.64 10.16 14.00
N ASP A 23 -1.79 10.27 13.34
CA ASP A 23 -2.49 9.13 12.76
C ASP A 23 -1.81 8.67 11.47
N LEU A 24 -1.30 9.60 10.67
CA LEU A 24 -0.46 9.30 9.50
C LEU A 24 0.81 8.54 9.93
N ALA A 25 1.46 8.97 11.00
CA ALA A 25 2.64 8.30 11.55
C ALA A 25 2.33 6.85 11.98
N ALA A 26 1.18 6.62 12.63
CA ALA A 26 0.75 5.27 13.01
C ALA A 26 0.52 4.35 11.80
N ILE A 27 0.00 4.88 10.68
CA ILE A 27 -0.14 4.13 9.43
C ILE A 27 1.24 3.84 8.83
N ARG A 28 2.12 4.84 8.74
CA ARG A 28 3.50 4.68 8.23
C ARG A 28 4.26 3.61 9.01
N GLU A 29 4.16 3.60 10.34
CA GLU A 29 4.80 2.60 11.19
C GLU A 29 4.32 1.18 10.85
N ARG A 30 3.00 0.99 10.66
CA ARG A 30 2.43 -0.31 10.29
C ARG A 30 2.83 -0.76 8.89
N ILE A 31 2.94 0.18 7.95
CA ILE A 31 3.46 -0.08 6.60
C ILE A 31 4.90 -0.58 6.72
N VAL A 32 5.79 0.16 7.39
CA VAL A 32 7.19 -0.24 7.56
C VAL A 32 7.32 -1.59 8.29
N ALA A 33 6.54 -1.82 9.34
CA ALA A 33 6.53 -3.09 10.09
C ALA A 33 6.01 -4.30 9.28
N SER A 34 5.26 -4.05 8.20
CA SER A 34 4.83 -5.09 7.25
C SER A 34 5.91 -5.47 6.24
N LYS A 35 7.02 -4.70 6.19
CA LYS A 35 8.18 -4.93 5.31
C LYS A 35 7.80 -5.08 3.84
N PRO A 36 7.13 -4.08 3.22
CA PRO A 36 6.90 -4.09 1.79
C PRO A 36 8.24 -4.00 1.03
N ASP A 37 8.28 -4.49 -0.19
CA ASP A 37 9.46 -4.36 -1.05
C ASP A 37 9.66 -2.90 -1.50
N TYR A 38 8.57 -2.12 -1.56
CA TYR A 38 8.56 -0.67 -1.78
C TYR A 38 7.28 -0.07 -1.19
N TRP A 39 7.33 1.18 -0.74
CA TRP A 39 6.13 1.94 -0.38
C TRP A 39 6.36 3.43 -0.57
N GLU A 40 5.28 4.16 -0.78
CA GLU A 40 5.29 5.61 -0.92
C GLU A 40 3.98 6.21 -0.41
N GLU A 41 4.05 7.49 -0.07
CA GLU A 41 2.88 8.33 0.20
C GLU A 41 2.71 9.25 -1.00
N THR A 42 1.62 9.05 -1.75
CA THR A 42 1.39 9.78 -3.01
C THR A 42 0.77 11.14 -2.77
N GLU A 43 -0.12 11.19 -1.79
CA GLU A 43 -0.81 12.37 -1.31
C GLU A 43 -0.99 12.21 0.21
N PRO A 44 -1.14 13.30 0.99
CA PRO A 44 -1.40 13.20 2.42
C PRO A 44 -2.58 12.26 2.72
N GLY A 45 -2.31 11.16 3.42
CA GLY A 45 -3.32 10.15 3.76
C GLY A 45 -3.59 9.08 2.69
N ILE A 46 -2.84 9.07 1.57
CA ILE A 46 -2.87 8.01 0.56
C ILE A 46 -1.51 7.32 0.52
N PHE A 47 -1.49 6.07 0.97
CA PHE A 47 -0.29 5.24 1.01
C PHE A 47 -0.40 4.05 0.07
N LEU A 48 0.65 3.81 -0.70
CA LEU A 48 0.80 2.65 -1.55
C LEU A 48 1.93 1.78 -1.02
N ALA A 49 1.64 0.51 -0.76
CA ALA A 49 2.63 -0.49 -0.36
C ALA A 49 2.66 -1.63 -1.38
N PHE A 50 3.85 -1.97 -1.86
CA PHE A 50 4.09 -2.92 -2.93
C PHE A 50 4.80 -4.15 -2.38
N PHE A 51 4.20 -5.31 -2.58
CA PHE A 51 4.73 -6.60 -2.16
C PHE A 51 5.01 -7.45 -3.39
N LEU A 52 6.29 -7.73 -3.64
CA LEU A 52 6.72 -8.55 -4.75
C LEU A 52 6.24 -9.99 -4.54
N ILE A 53 5.54 -10.55 -5.53
CA ILE A 53 5.15 -11.95 -5.49
C ILE A 53 6.36 -12.79 -5.85
N ARG A 54 6.91 -13.49 -4.84
CA ARG A 54 8.05 -14.41 -5.00
C ARG A 54 7.55 -15.82 -5.32
N ARG A 55 8.46 -16.70 -5.75
CA ARG A 55 8.17 -18.14 -5.93
C ARG A 55 7.51 -18.70 -4.66
N GLY A 56 6.34 -19.30 -4.82
CA GLY A 56 5.52 -19.83 -3.72
C GLY A 56 4.41 -18.89 -3.22
N GLY A 57 4.21 -17.72 -3.84
CA GLY A 57 3.03 -16.86 -3.62
C GLY A 57 2.94 -16.18 -2.25
N ARG A 58 3.94 -16.38 -1.37
CA ARG A 58 3.96 -15.80 -0.02
C ARG A 58 4.28 -14.31 -0.08
N THR A 59 3.42 -13.50 0.52
CA THR A 59 3.63 -12.06 0.71
C THR A 59 3.18 -11.64 2.11
N SER A 60 3.76 -10.56 2.65
CA SER A 60 3.31 -9.94 3.90
C SER A 60 2.17 -8.94 3.70
N SER A 61 1.58 -8.88 2.51
CA SER A 61 0.46 -7.98 2.19
C SER A 61 -0.74 -8.18 3.12
N LEU A 62 -1.06 -9.43 3.47
CA LEU A 62 -2.11 -9.78 4.43
C LEU A 62 -1.82 -9.25 5.84
N LYS A 63 -0.54 -9.26 6.25
CA LYS A 63 -0.12 -8.69 7.54
C LYS A 63 -0.41 -7.19 7.58
N LEU A 64 -0.15 -6.47 6.49
CA LEU A 64 -0.46 -5.05 6.39
C LEU A 64 -1.97 -4.81 6.48
N THR A 65 -2.77 -5.53 5.67
CA THR A 65 -4.23 -5.37 5.66
C THR A 65 -4.83 -5.63 7.03
N ALA A 66 -4.41 -6.70 7.72
CA ALA A 66 -4.88 -7.00 9.07
C ALA A 66 -4.42 -5.96 10.10
N SER A 67 -3.15 -5.55 10.03
CA SER A 67 -2.60 -4.53 10.93
C SER A 67 -3.36 -3.22 10.78
N VAL A 68 -3.45 -2.63 9.58
CA VAL A 68 -4.17 -1.36 9.39
C VAL A 68 -5.67 -1.54 9.66
N GLY A 69 -6.25 -2.71 9.33
CA GLY A 69 -7.63 -3.04 9.65
C GLY A 69 -7.95 -2.97 11.15
N SER A 70 -7.01 -3.35 12.02
CA SER A 70 -7.19 -3.25 13.48
C SER A 70 -7.25 -1.81 14.02
N LEU A 71 -6.86 -0.81 13.21
CA LEU A 71 -7.05 0.60 13.55
C LEU A 71 -8.50 1.05 13.41
N LYS A 72 -9.30 0.36 12.57
CA LYS A 72 -10.70 0.73 12.31
C LYS A 72 -11.55 0.54 13.57
N LYS A 73 -11.62 1.58 14.39
CA LYS A 73 -12.47 1.63 15.58
C LYS A 73 -13.55 2.71 15.38
N PRO A 74 -14.82 2.42 15.67
CA PRO A 74 -15.88 3.43 15.67
C PRO A 74 -15.50 4.63 16.55
N GLY A 75 -15.79 5.84 16.08
CA GLY A 75 -15.48 7.08 16.80
C GLY A 75 -14.02 7.52 16.80
N THR A 76 -13.16 6.89 15.98
CA THR A 76 -11.76 7.32 15.79
C THR A 76 -11.54 7.86 14.38
N ALA A 77 -10.46 8.62 14.18
CA ALA A 77 -10.03 9.11 12.86
C ALA A 77 -9.84 7.98 11.83
N PHE A 78 -9.55 6.76 12.32
CA PHE A 78 -9.32 5.56 11.51
C PHE A 78 -10.60 4.85 11.04
N TYR A 79 -11.79 5.26 11.49
CA TYR A 79 -13.06 4.64 11.11
C TYR A 79 -13.28 4.68 9.58
N ASN A 80 -12.99 5.83 8.98
CA ASN A 80 -13.19 6.08 7.54
C ASN A 80 -11.98 5.69 6.67
N ILE A 81 -11.12 4.78 7.13
CA ILE A 81 -9.98 4.35 6.31
C ILE A 81 -10.41 3.30 5.31
N GLY A 82 -10.13 3.54 4.04
CA GLY A 82 -10.21 2.55 2.98
C GLY A 82 -8.95 1.71 2.90
N ILE A 83 -9.09 0.38 2.84
CA ILE A 83 -7.97 -0.51 2.57
C ILE A 83 -8.39 -1.43 1.44
N ALA A 84 -7.62 -1.44 0.36
CA ALA A 84 -7.84 -2.35 -0.75
C ALA A 84 -6.54 -2.90 -1.28
N LYS A 85 -6.64 -4.06 -1.95
CA LYS A 85 -5.52 -4.71 -2.61
C LYS A 85 -5.85 -4.99 -4.07
N SER A 86 -4.84 -4.91 -4.91
CA SER A 86 -4.90 -5.36 -6.30
C SER A 86 -3.61 -6.10 -6.66
N VAL A 87 -3.69 -7.00 -7.62
CA VAL A 87 -2.55 -7.74 -8.14
C VAL A 87 -2.34 -7.33 -9.59
N GLY A 88 -1.08 -7.20 -10.00
CA GLY A 88 -0.73 -7.03 -11.39
C GLY A 88 0.76 -6.86 -11.62
N GLU A 89 1.14 -6.83 -12.89
CA GLU A 89 2.52 -6.65 -13.31
C GLU A 89 2.88 -5.17 -13.36
N LEU A 90 4.05 -4.84 -12.81
CA LEU A 90 4.60 -3.49 -12.79
C LEU A 90 6.04 -3.52 -13.29
N VAL A 91 6.41 -2.50 -14.06
CA VAL A 91 7.78 -2.28 -14.51
C VAL A 91 8.51 -1.51 -13.44
N THR A 92 9.36 -2.16 -12.65
CA THR A 92 10.06 -1.50 -11.53
C THR A 92 11.48 -1.11 -11.89
N GLU A 93 11.89 0.09 -11.46
CA GLU A 93 13.27 0.51 -11.50
C GLU A 93 13.98 0.04 -10.25
N ARG A 94 15.20 -0.50 -10.42
CA ARG A 94 15.96 -1.08 -9.33
C ARG A 94 17.38 -0.54 -9.26
N THR A 95 17.90 -0.49 -8.04
CA THR A 95 19.33 -0.34 -7.80
C THR A 95 20.07 -1.59 -8.31
N TRP A 96 21.38 -1.49 -8.46
CA TRP A 96 22.24 -2.61 -8.83
C TRP A 96 22.21 -3.76 -7.82
N TYR A 97 21.92 -3.47 -6.54
CA TYR A 97 21.67 -4.45 -5.48
C TYR A 97 20.24 -5.04 -5.50
N GLY A 98 19.39 -4.63 -6.44
CA GLY A 98 18.05 -5.17 -6.61
C GLY A 98 16.95 -4.54 -5.76
N LYS A 99 17.24 -3.46 -5.02
CA LYS A 99 16.23 -2.69 -4.27
C LYS A 99 15.39 -1.85 -5.24
N ILE A 100 14.07 -1.83 -5.05
CA ILE A 100 13.17 -1.00 -5.87
C ILE A 100 13.38 0.47 -5.51
N ILE A 101 13.54 1.31 -6.55
CA ILE A 101 13.72 2.76 -6.42
C ILE A 101 12.39 3.46 -6.67
N SER A 102 11.68 3.02 -7.70
CA SER A 102 10.39 3.58 -8.12
C SER A 102 9.49 2.45 -8.64
N CYS A 103 8.19 2.60 -8.40
CA CYS A 103 7.13 1.81 -9.01
C CYS A 103 6.24 2.77 -9.80
N PRO A 104 6.20 2.72 -11.14
CA PRO A 104 5.30 3.55 -11.91
C PRO A 104 3.84 3.17 -11.62
N PHE A 105 2.96 4.16 -11.67
CA PHE A 105 1.52 3.95 -11.62
C PHE A 105 1.09 3.08 -12.80
N GLY A 106 0.32 2.03 -12.52
CA GLY A 106 -0.23 1.11 -13.52
C GLY A 106 -1.61 0.62 -13.11
N ASP A 107 -2.18 -0.28 -13.89
CA ASP A 107 -3.56 -0.75 -13.70
C ASP A 107 -3.82 -1.31 -12.30
N ALA A 108 -2.86 -2.05 -11.74
CA ALA A 108 -2.97 -2.58 -10.38
C ALA A 108 -3.03 -1.48 -9.33
N VAL A 109 -2.23 -0.42 -9.49
CA VAL A 109 -2.23 0.73 -8.57
C VAL A 109 -3.55 1.49 -8.67
N ASN A 110 -3.99 1.79 -9.90
CA ASN A 110 -5.25 2.49 -10.16
C ASN A 110 -6.45 1.75 -9.59
N LYS A 111 -6.48 0.41 -9.76
CA LYS A 111 -7.52 -0.45 -9.21
C LYS A 111 -7.49 -0.48 -7.68
N ALA A 112 -6.32 -0.59 -7.07
CA ALA A 112 -6.19 -0.56 -5.61
C ALA A 112 -6.65 0.79 -5.03
N LEU A 113 -6.28 1.91 -5.65
CA LEU A 113 -6.71 3.25 -5.26
C LEU A 113 -8.22 3.42 -5.33
N LYS A 114 -8.83 3.03 -6.46
CA LYS A 114 -10.29 3.12 -6.65
C LYS A 114 -11.03 2.32 -5.58
N LEU A 115 -10.64 1.08 -5.35
CA LEU A 115 -11.27 0.22 -4.35
C LEU A 115 -11.06 0.74 -2.92
N ALA A 116 -9.89 1.31 -2.61
CA ALA A 116 -9.64 1.89 -1.30
C ALA A 116 -10.52 3.13 -1.07
N ARG A 117 -10.66 4.00 -2.08
CA ARG A 117 -11.57 5.16 -2.01
C ARG A 117 -13.02 4.74 -1.77
N GLU A 118 -13.51 3.74 -2.52
CA GLU A 118 -14.85 3.19 -2.33
C GLU A 118 -15.03 2.56 -0.94
N ALA A 119 -13.98 1.93 -0.40
CA ALA A 119 -14.00 1.34 0.94
C ALA A 119 -13.92 2.36 2.08
N ALA A 120 -13.42 3.58 1.82
CA ALA A 120 -13.37 4.68 2.78
C ALA A 120 -14.72 5.41 2.90
N GLN A 121 -15.57 5.31 1.87
CA GLN A 121 -16.89 5.94 1.80
C GLN A 121 -18.02 5.08 2.39
N LYS A 122 -17.71 3.84 2.81
CA LYS A 122 -18.63 2.90 3.44
C LYS A 122 -18.48 2.92 4.95
#